data_AF-A0A1I2YY72-F1
#
_entry.id   AF-A0A1I2YY72-F1
#
_cell.length_a   1.000
_cell.length_b   1.000
_cell.length_c   1.000
_cell.angle_alpha   90.00
_cell.angle_beta   90.00
_cell.angle_gamma   90.00
#
_symmetry.space_group_name_H-M   'P 1'
#
loop_
_entity.id
_entity.type
_entity.pdbx_description
1 polymer ?
#
loop_
_entity_poly.entity_id
_entity_poly.type
_entity_poly.pdbx_seq_one_letter_code
_entity_poly.pdbx_strand_id
1 'polypeptide(L)'
;MIGELSQFQKDLSKLYDTLKYSFMFVSIEDNVELRFTPNATGQIEIKGYVRNSDYTASVDFTIETDQSYLPSTIKQVKEVLTAVESKN
;
A
#
# COMPACT_ATOMS: atom_id res chain seq x y z
N MET A 1 -11.30 -4.46 -6.42
CA MET A 1 -9.93 -4.96 -6.60
C MET A 1 -9.07 -4.22 -7.65
N ILE A 2 -9.29 -4.32 -8.98
CA ILE A 2 -8.37 -3.72 -9.99
C ILE A 2 -8.27 -2.20 -9.86
N GLY A 3 -9.40 -1.50 -9.71
CA GLY A 3 -9.43 -0.05 -9.54
C GLY A 3 -8.68 0.41 -8.28
N GLU A 4 -8.82 -0.32 -7.18
CA GLU A 4 -8.12 -0.04 -5.91
C GLU A 4 -6.62 -0.27 -6.03
N LEU A 5 -6.20 -1.37 -6.67
CA LEU A 5 -4.78 -1.63 -6.95
C LEU A 5 -4.16 -0.58 -7.89
N SER A 6 -4.91 -0.12 -8.89
CA SER A 6 -4.47 0.95 -9.80
C SER A 6 -4.29 2.27 -9.05
N GLN A 7 -5.23 2.61 -8.16
CA GLN A 7 -5.13 3.80 -7.33
C GLN A 7 -3.96 3.68 -6.33
N PHE A 8 -3.80 2.50 -5.70
CA PHE A 8 -2.67 2.22 -4.82
C PHE A 8 -1.32 2.41 -5.50
N GLN A 9 -1.16 1.93 -6.73
CA GLN A 9 0.05 2.13 -7.52
C GLN A 9 0.34 3.62 -7.75
N LYS A 10 -0.68 4.42 -8.09
CA LYS A 10 -0.54 5.88 -8.28
C LYS A 10 -0.14 6.58 -6.99
N ASP A 11 -0.75 6.19 -5.87
CA ASP A 11 -0.48 6.79 -4.57
C ASP A 11 0.93 6.45 -4.07
N LEU A 12 1.40 5.22 -4.28
CA LEU A 12 2.79 4.83 -4.03
C LEU A 12 3.77 5.65 -4.89
N SER A 13 3.50 5.82 -6.18
CA SER A 13 4.34 6.66 -7.05
C SER A 13 4.37 8.11 -6.57
N LYS A 14 3.23 8.68 -6.19
CA LYS A 14 3.15 10.05 -5.68
C LYS A 14 3.86 10.20 -4.33
N LEU A 15 3.75 9.20 -3.44
CA LEU A 15 4.53 9.16 -2.21
C LEU A 15 6.04 9.15 -2.50
N TYR A 16 6.49 8.30 -3.42
CA TYR A 16 7.90 8.22 -3.82
C TYR A 16 8.43 9.54 -4.38
N ASP A 17 7.69 10.17 -5.31
CA ASP A 17 8.12 11.39 -5.98
C ASP A 17 8.18 12.60 -5.05
N THR A 18 7.34 12.63 -4.01
CA THR A 18 7.17 13.81 -3.15
C THR A 18 7.75 13.66 -1.75
N LEU A 19 7.78 12.43 -1.23
CA LEU A 19 8.09 12.08 0.17
C LEU A 19 7.32 12.92 1.19
N LYS A 20 6.15 13.41 0.79
CA LYS A 20 5.28 14.29 1.61
C LYS A 20 3.81 13.89 1.52
N TYR A 21 3.46 13.04 0.56
CA TYR A 21 2.10 12.58 0.34
C TYR A 21 1.77 11.41 1.28
N SER A 22 0.77 11.58 2.15
CA SER A 22 0.22 10.49 2.95
C SER A 22 -1.04 9.96 2.29
N PHE A 23 -1.27 8.66 2.36
CA PHE A 23 -2.47 8.04 1.81
C PHE A 23 -2.83 6.74 2.56
N MET A 24 -4.00 6.21 2.24
CA MET A 24 -4.51 4.98 2.81
C MET A 24 -4.98 4.06 1.69
N PHE A 25 -4.55 2.80 1.77
CA PHE A 25 -5.12 1.71 1.00
C PHE A 25 -6.07 0.92 1.90
N VAL A 26 -7.30 0.70 1.44
CA VAL A 26 -8.30 -0.09 2.14
C VAL A 26 -8.86 -1.11 1.15
N SER A 27 -8.83 -2.38 1.52
CA SER A 27 -9.63 -3.42 0.88
C SER A 27 -10.58 -3.98 1.93
N ILE A 28 -11.87 -3.66 1.78
CA ILE A 28 -12.92 -4.14 2.68
C ILE A 28 -13.14 -5.63 2.48
N GLU A 29 -13.11 -6.10 1.23
CA GLU A 29 -13.26 -7.52 0.90
C GLU A 29 -12.14 -8.36 1.52
N ASP A 30 -10.91 -7.84 1.50
CA ASP A 30 -9.73 -8.55 2.02
C ASP A 30 -9.43 -8.24 3.49
N ASN A 31 -10.22 -7.38 4.13
CA ASN A 31 -10.03 -6.97 5.54
C ASN A 31 -8.64 -6.40 5.85
N VAL A 32 -8.13 -5.58 4.94
CA VAL A 32 -6.81 -4.93 5.05
C VAL A 32 -6.96 -3.41 5.00
N GLU A 33 -6.31 -2.73 5.94
CA GLU A 33 -6.04 -1.29 5.86
C GLU A 33 -4.54 -1.05 6.02
N LEU A 34 -3.98 -0.20 5.16
CA LEU A 34 -2.61 0.27 5.21
C LEU A 34 -2.60 1.79 5.10
N ARG A 35 -1.92 2.48 6.01
CA ARG A 35 -1.71 3.92 6.01
C ARG A 35 -0.23 4.21 5.88
N PHE A 36 0.11 4.98 4.84
CA PHE A 36 1.48 5.39 4.54
C PHE A 36 1.64 6.85 4.93
N THR A 37 2.61 7.14 5.79
CA THR A 37 2.88 8.50 6.28
C THR A 37 4.39 8.76 6.22
N PRO A 38 4.87 9.59 5.28
CA PRO A 38 6.26 10.02 5.28
C PRO A 38 6.51 11.01 6.43
N ASN A 39 7.70 10.95 7.02
CA ASN A 39 8.16 11.89 8.03
C ASN A 39 9.15 12.92 7.45
N ALA A 40 9.52 13.91 8.26
CA ALA A 40 10.40 15.00 7.84
C ALA A 40 11.82 14.54 7.45
N THR A 41 12.21 13.31 7.78
CA THR A 41 13.52 12.74 7.49
C THR A 41 13.54 11.84 6.24
N GLY A 42 12.41 11.72 5.52
CA GLY A 42 12.30 10.87 4.33
C GLY A 42 12.06 9.39 4.65
N GLN A 43 11.87 9.04 5.93
CA GLN A 43 11.34 7.73 6.31
C GLN A 43 9.83 7.71 6.13
N ILE A 44 9.28 6.51 6.00
CA ILE A 44 7.87 6.24 5.77
C ILE A 44 7.41 5.29 6.86
N GLU A 45 6.44 5.74 7.64
CA GLU A 45 5.70 4.89 8.55
C GLU A 45 4.54 4.24 7.80
N ILE A 46 4.41 2.92 7.93
CA ILE A 46 3.32 2.12 7.41
C ILE A 46 2.59 1.51 8.60
N LYS A 47 1.41 2.03 8.91
CA LYS A 47 0.52 1.46 9.91
C LYS A 47 -0.58 0.70 9.24
N GLY A 48 -0.99 -0.42 9.79
CA GLY A 48 -2.08 -1.18 9.20
C GLY A 48 -2.61 -2.26 10.10
N TYR A 49 -3.65 -2.91 9.60
CA TYR A 49 -4.17 -4.13 10.19
C TYR A 49 -4.51 -5.15 9.11
N VAL A 50 -4.42 -6.41 9.48
CA VAL A 50 -5.05 -7.51 8.76
C VAL A 50 -6.02 -8.18 9.71
N ARG A 51 -7.24 -8.41 9.26
CA ARG A 51 -8.29 -9.10 10.04
C ARG A 51 -8.73 -10.37 9.30
N ASN A 52 -9.05 -11.41 10.07
CA ASN A 52 -9.61 -12.64 9.52
C ASN A 52 -11.01 -12.39 8.91
N SER A 53 -11.44 -13.31 8.04
CA SER A 53 -12.68 -13.16 7.25
C SER A 53 -13.97 -13.18 8.07
N ASP A 54 -13.95 -13.75 9.29
CA ASP A 54 -15.06 -13.75 10.24
C ASP A 54 -15.02 -12.57 11.22
N TYR A 55 -14.05 -11.66 11.07
CA TYR A 55 -13.89 -10.44 11.85
C TYR A 55 -13.59 -10.63 13.34
N THR A 56 -13.23 -11.84 13.76
CA THR A 56 -13.03 -12.17 15.18
C THR A 56 -11.62 -11.87 15.70
N ALA A 57 -10.63 -11.74 14.82
CA ALA A 57 -9.25 -11.47 15.17
C ALA A 57 -8.58 -10.53 14.17
N SER A 58 -7.82 -9.56 14.68
CA SER A 58 -6.98 -8.68 13.88
C SER A 58 -5.56 -8.63 14.43
N VAL A 59 -4.61 -8.41 13.53
CA VAL A 59 -3.22 -8.08 13.85
C VAL A 59 -2.98 -6.67 13.35
N ASP A 60 -2.77 -5.76 14.28
CA ASP A 60 -2.29 -4.41 13.99
C ASP A 60 -0.76 -4.42 13.92
N PHE A 61 -0.19 -3.63 13.02
CA PHE A 61 1.26 -3.53 12.86
C PHE A 61 1.70 -2.12 12.50
N THR A 62 2.99 -1.87 12.73
CA THR A 62 3.68 -0.66 12.29
C THR A 62 5.04 -1.06 11.74
N ILE A 63 5.34 -0.59 10.53
CA ILE A 63 6.62 -0.78 9.86
C ILE A 63 7.18 0.61 9.59
N GLU A 64 8.42 0.84 9.99
CA GLU A 64 9.18 2.02 9.58
C GLU A 64 10.16 1.60 8.50
N THR A 65 10.15 2.31 7.37
CA THR A 65 11.02 2.04 6.23
C THR A 65 11.53 3.34 5.63
N ASP A 66 12.51 3.26 4.76
CA ASP A 66 12.96 4.38 3.95
C ASP A 66 12.47 4.29 2.50
N GLN A 67 12.68 5.36 1.76
CA GLN A 67 12.24 5.48 0.37
C GLN A 67 12.88 4.49 -0.61
N SER A 68 13.98 3.81 -0.26
CA SER A 68 14.71 2.91 -1.16
C SER A 68 13.90 1.65 -1.52
N TYR A 69 12.93 1.28 -0.69
CA TYR A 69 12.06 0.12 -0.93
C TYR A 69 10.92 0.43 -1.92
N LEU A 70 10.44 1.67 -1.97
CA LEU A 70 9.28 2.07 -2.77
C LEU A 70 9.40 1.74 -4.27
N PRO A 71 10.53 1.97 -4.97
CA PRO A 71 10.65 1.64 -6.39
C PRO A 71 10.36 0.17 -6.69
N SER A 72 10.85 -0.74 -5.86
CA SER A 72 10.63 -2.18 -6.03
C SER A 72 9.17 -2.56 -5.77
N THR A 73 8.53 -1.98 -4.75
CA THR A 73 7.11 -2.20 -4.45
C THR A 73 6.22 -1.65 -5.56
N ILE A 74 6.47 -0.44 -6.06
CA ILE A 74 5.74 0.16 -7.19
C ILE A 74 5.81 -0.75 -8.42
N LYS A 75 7.01 -1.28 -8.71
CA LYS A 75 7.21 -2.20 -9.83
C LYS A 75 6.40 -3.49 -9.65
N GLN A 76 6.45 -4.12 -8.48
CA GLN A 76 5.70 -5.35 -8.20
C GLN A 76 4.18 -5.15 -8.33
N VAL A 77 3.65 -4.05 -7.79
CA VAL A 77 2.21 -3.73 -7.94
C VAL A 77 1.83 -3.56 -9.40
N LYS A 78 2.68 -2.90 -10.20
CA LYS A 78 2.47 -2.75 -11.65
C LYS A 78 2.46 -4.11 -12.37
N GLU A 79 3.38 -5.01 -12.05
CA GLU A 79 3.45 -6.35 -12.62
C GLU A 79 2.18 -7.16 -12.31
N VAL A 80 1.68 -7.08 -11.07
CA VAL A 80 0.42 -7.71 -10.67
C VAL A 80 -0.76 -7.14 -11.46
N LEU A 81 -0.86 -5.81 -11.57
CA LEU A 81 -1.91 -5.16 -12.36
C LEU A 81 -1.92 -5.64 -13.81
N THR A 82 -0.76 -5.64 -14.48
CA THR A 82 -0.65 -6.12 -15.86
C THR A 82 -1.02 -7.60 -16.00
N ALA A 83 -0.62 -8.44 -15.05
CA ALA A 83 -0.98 -9.86 -15.06
C ALA A 83 -2.49 -10.07 -14.90
N VAL A 84 -3.17 -9.28 -14.07
CA VAL A 84 -4.62 -9.34 -13.89
C VAL A 84 -5.35 -8.81 -15.13
N GLU A 85 -4.89 -7.71 -15.72
CA GLU A 85 -5.47 -7.15 -16.96
C GLU A 85 -5.33 -8.11 -18.14
N SER A 86 -4.19 -8.81 -18.28
CA SER A 86 -3.96 -9.77 -19.38
C SER A 86 -4.80 -11.05 -19.30
N LYS A 87 -5.45 -11.31 -18.16
CA LYS A 87 -6.29 -12.49 -17.92
C LYS A 87 -7.79 -12.22 -18.08
N ASN A 88 -8.18 -10.96 -18.27
CA ASN A 88 -9.55 -10.53 -18.54
C ASN A 88 -9.73 -10.22 -20.03
#